data_AF-A0A928L7T5-F1
#
_entry.id   AF-A0A928L7T5-F1
#
_cell.length_a   1.000
_cell.length_b   1.000
_cell.length_c   1.000
_cell.angle_alpha   90.00
_cell.angle_beta   90.00
_cell.angle_gamma   90.00
#
_symmetry.space_group_name_H-M   'P 1'
#
loop_
_entity.id
_entity.type
_entity.pdbx_description
1 polymer ?
#
loop_
_entity_poly.entity_id
_entity_poly.type
_entity_poly.pdbx_seq_one_letter_code
_entity_poly.pdbx_strand_id
1 'polypeptide(L)'
;MICKNCGQKVYAKEICDCGEKAPNPHGKGVAVNSVICTIILVFSVIAFIMTASLRNIVNKNLLVTTIEQADLCSIEIKDDGKTVKLDEYIHDEFIADERITVQNVDNILNAPFIKEFIIEKIEGYQDFFMDRGEMVFITSDDIVNLIDENSELLYNEAGLNFLEPDKEALKNDLYVLDEFSQFCNDYLTGWFTGGLIQTYFSLLFLNFLEILFVVVLVQWLLVYRFNGRRMSSALTKYSIALMVPSGLIFAASMLMLLLDKNSIGGALTRYIRSSFIISSAIILGVGLILLSISFVTGKKKKPAAVTDSPEASDNAVSEPAEPAVTADASAETPVVNALPEEKTNNDVSEKTEATDSEPKKVFCTKCGAENKENSKFCSKCGEKIVQD
;
A
#
# COMPACT_ATOMS: atom_id res chain seq x y z
N MET A 1 32.19 -4.08 -27.93
CA MET A 1 32.70 -5.14 -28.80
C MET A 1 33.00 -4.55 -30.17
N ILE A 2 33.72 -5.24 -31.05
CA ILE A 2 34.09 -4.75 -32.39
C ILE A 2 33.20 -5.46 -33.42
N CYS A 3 32.65 -4.69 -34.36
CA CYS A 3 31.91 -5.21 -35.52
C CYS A 3 32.87 -5.97 -36.45
N LYS A 4 32.47 -7.15 -36.92
CA LYS A 4 33.36 -7.99 -37.75
C LYS A 4 33.49 -7.44 -39.16
N ASN A 5 32.45 -6.78 -39.67
CA ASN A 5 32.42 -6.19 -41.00
C ASN A 5 33.20 -4.87 -41.11
N CYS A 6 32.93 -3.88 -40.24
CA CYS A 6 33.50 -2.53 -40.37
C CYS A 6 34.47 -2.10 -39.24
N GLY A 7 34.80 -2.97 -38.29
CA GLY A 7 35.76 -2.66 -37.22
C GLY A 7 35.29 -1.65 -36.16
N GLN A 8 34.09 -1.07 -36.30
CA GLN A 8 33.57 -0.08 -35.36
C GLN A 8 33.16 -0.69 -34.01
N LYS A 9 33.20 0.12 -32.94
CA LYS A 9 32.70 -0.28 -31.62
C LYS A 9 31.17 -0.35 -31.63
N VAL A 10 30.64 -1.54 -31.37
CA VAL A 10 29.20 -1.83 -31.25
C VAL A 10 28.89 -2.46 -29.88
N TYR A 11 27.63 -2.38 -29.45
CA TYR A 11 27.11 -3.06 -28.25
C TYR A 11 26.33 -4.32 -28.62
N ALA A 12 26.29 -5.31 -27.74
CA ALA A 12 25.54 -6.55 -27.94
C ALA A 12 24.04 -6.27 -28.19
N LYS A 13 23.43 -7.04 -29.11
CA LYS A 13 22.04 -6.90 -29.59
C LYS A 13 21.75 -5.67 -30.47
N GLU A 14 22.66 -4.68 -30.58
CA GLU A 14 22.48 -3.53 -31.47
C GLU A 14 22.84 -3.87 -32.92
N ILE A 15 22.34 -3.07 -33.87
CA ILE A 15 22.74 -3.10 -35.28
C ILE A 15 23.85 -2.06 -35.46
N CYS A 16 24.95 -2.46 -36.08
CA CYS A 16 26.06 -1.58 -36.44
C CYS A 16 25.65 -0.66 -37.60
N ASP A 17 26.32 0.48 -37.77
CA ASP A 17 25.97 1.44 -38.82
C ASP A 17 26.26 0.89 -40.24
N CYS A 18 26.99 -0.23 -40.36
CA CYS A 18 27.13 -1.04 -41.59
C CYS A 18 26.06 -2.12 -41.80
N GLY A 19 25.01 -2.17 -40.97
CA GLY A 19 23.93 -3.15 -41.03
C GLY A 19 24.19 -4.49 -40.30
N GLU A 20 25.43 -4.80 -39.92
CA GLU A 20 25.74 -6.05 -39.20
C GLU A 20 25.12 -6.05 -37.78
N LYS A 21 24.38 -7.11 -37.43
CA LYS A 21 23.80 -7.29 -36.10
C LYS A 21 24.82 -7.87 -35.12
N ALA A 22 25.08 -7.15 -34.04
CA ALA A 22 26.04 -7.57 -33.02
C ALA A 22 25.59 -8.84 -32.28
N PRO A 23 26.46 -9.87 -32.12
CA PRO A 23 26.14 -11.04 -31.32
C PRO A 23 25.74 -10.69 -29.87
N ASN A 24 24.96 -11.58 -29.24
CA ASN A 24 24.40 -11.41 -27.90
C ASN A 24 25.00 -12.47 -26.94
N PRO A 25 26.29 -12.35 -26.56
CA PRO A 25 26.94 -13.30 -25.65
C PRO A 25 26.20 -13.36 -24.31
N HIS A 26 26.09 -14.58 -23.76
CA HIS A 26 25.38 -14.90 -22.51
C HIS A 26 23.99 -14.27 -22.38
N GLY A 27 23.29 -14.08 -23.51
CA GLY A 27 22.11 -13.23 -23.59
C GLY A 27 20.97 -13.61 -22.63
N LYS A 28 20.80 -14.92 -22.37
CA LYS A 28 19.87 -15.49 -21.37
C LYS A 28 20.31 -15.20 -19.93
N GLY A 29 21.58 -15.40 -19.59
CA GLY A 29 22.10 -15.18 -18.23
C GLY A 29 21.95 -13.72 -17.78
N VAL A 30 22.25 -12.75 -18.66
CA VAL A 30 22.03 -11.33 -18.36
C VAL A 30 20.53 -10.99 -18.20
N ALA A 31 19.64 -11.71 -18.90
CA ALA A 31 18.20 -11.52 -18.72
C ALA A 31 17.74 -12.05 -17.34
N VAL A 32 18.15 -13.26 -16.95
CA VAL A 32 17.85 -13.86 -15.64
C VAL A 32 18.38 -13.00 -14.50
N ASN A 33 19.65 -12.57 -14.54
CA ASN A 33 20.22 -11.65 -13.55
C ASN A 33 19.41 -10.33 -13.49
N SER A 34 19.02 -9.77 -14.64
CA SER A 34 18.22 -8.55 -14.68
C SER A 34 16.84 -8.72 -14.02
N VAL A 35 16.22 -9.91 -14.10
CA VAL A 35 14.95 -10.22 -13.43
C VAL A 35 15.16 -10.35 -11.93
N ILE A 36 16.16 -11.11 -11.48
CA ILE A 36 16.48 -11.30 -10.06
C ILE A 36 16.78 -9.94 -9.38
N CYS A 37 17.64 -9.10 -10.00
CA CYS A 37 17.91 -7.76 -9.49
C CYS A 37 16.66 -6.87 -9.46
N THR A 38 15.72 -7.03 -10.41
CA THR A 38 14.45 -6.29 -10.39
C THR A 38 13.58 -6.73 -9.21
N ILE A 39 13.43 -8.03 -8.98
CA ILE A 39 12.62 -8.58 -7.89
C ILE A 39 13.17 -8.14 -6.53
N ILE A 40 14.47 -8.31 -6.30
CA ILE A 40 15.14 -7.86 -5.06
C ILE A 40 14.91 -6.36 -4.86
N LEU A 41 15.17 -5.55 -5.88
CA LEU A 41 15.02 -4.09 -5.77
C LEU A 41 13.58 -3.66 -5.47
N VAL A 42 12.58 -4.28 -6.10
CA VAL A 42 11.16 -3.98 -5.83
C VAL A 42 10.80 -4.29 -4.37
N PHE A 43 11.17 -5.46 -3.85
CA PHE A 43 10.93 -5.79 -2.44
C PHE A 43 11.68 -4.85 -1.49
N SER A 44 12.94 -4.53 -1.77
CA SER A 44 13.74 -3.61 -0.96
C SER A 44 13.19 -2.17 -0.98
N VAL A 45 12.63 -1.70 -2.11
CA VAL A 45 11.97 -0.38 -2.19
C VAL A 45 10.68 -0.35 -1.37
N ILE A 46 9.86 -1.39 -1.44
CA ILE A 46 8.64 -1.50 -0.62
C ILE A 46 9.02 -1.53 0.86
N ALA A 47 9.98 -2.37 1.24
CA ALA A 47 10.48 -2.44 2.62
C ALA A 47 11.04 -1.10 3.12
N PHE A 48 11.82 -0.39 2.29
CA PHE A 48 12.37 0.91 2.64
C PHE A 48 11.29 1.97 2.84
N ILE A 49 10.33 2.10 1.92
CA ILE A 49 9.25 3.08 2.01
C ILE A 49 8.39 2.82 3.25
N MET A 50 7.99 1.57 3.47
CA MET A 50 7.22 1.16 4.65
C MET A 50 7.98 1.45 5.95
N THR A 51 9.25 1.02 6.04
CA THR A 51 10.11 1.27 7.20
C THR A 51 10.27 2.76 7.49
N ALA A 52 10.67 3.54 6.50
CA ALA A 52 10.90 4.98 6.65
C ALA A 52 9.63 5.71 7.07
N SER A 53 8.46 5.28 6.54
CA SER A 53 7.16 5.87 6.88
C SER A 53 6.75 5.54 8.32
N LEU A 54 6.77 4.25 8.69
CA LEU A 54 6.41 3.80 10.05
C LEU A 54 7.34 4.39 11.11
N ARG A 55 8.65 4.38 10.85
CA ARG A 55 9.64 5.03 11.73
C ARG A 55 9.40 6.53 11.84
N ASN A 56 9.01 7.22 10.77
CA ASN A 56 8.68 8.65 10.81
C ASN A 56 7.40 8.95 11.60
N ILE A 57 6.42 8.03 11.61
CA ILE A 57 5.19 8.15 12.42
C ILE A 57 5.53 8.01 13.90
N VAL A 58 6.24 6.94 14.27
CA VAL A 58 6.64 6.63 15.66
C VAL A 58 7.60 7.69 16.22
N ASN A 59 8.69 8.01 15.50
CA ASN A 59 9.76 8.88 16.00
C ASN A 59 9.39 10.39 16.05
N LYS A 60 8.20 10.80 15.58
CA LYS A 60 7.75 12.20 15.65
C LYS A 60 6.71 12.45 16.75
N ASN A 61 6.46 11.47 17.61
CA ASN A 61 5.37 11.47 18.60
C ASN A 61 4.02 11.86 17.95
N LEU A 62 3.87 11.52 16.66
CA LEU A 62 2.81 12.05 15.80
C LEU A 62 1.42 11.55 16.25
N LEU A 63 1.40 10.35 16.83
CA LEU A 63 0.26 9.75 17.49
C LEU A 63 -0.11 10.52 18.76
N VAL A 64 0.85 10.79 19.65
CA VAL A 64 0.67 11.55 20.90
C VAL A 64 0.08 12.93 20.61
N THR A 65 0.72 13.71 19.74
CA THR A 65 0.21 15.05 19.36
C THR A 65 -1.15 15.02 18.66
N THR A 66 -1.52 13.92 18.01
CA THR A 66 -2.88 13.75 17.46
C THR A 66 -3.91 13.52 18.57
N ILE A 67 -3.56 12.76 19.62
CA ILE A 67 -4.45 12.49 20.77
C ILE A 67 -4.55 13.69 21.72
N GLU A 68 -3.46 14.43 21.96
CA GLU A 68 -3.50 15.69 22.72
C GLU A 68 -4.56 16.65 22.15
N GLN A 69 -4.55 16.81 20.82
CA GLN A 69 -5.44 17.68 20.05
C GLN A 69 -6.80 17.06 19.71
N ALA A 70 -7.04 15.79 20.06
CA ALA A 70 -8.27 15.08 19.77
C ALA A 70 -9.41 15.55 20.68
N ASP A 71 -10.59 15.78 20.11
CA ASP A 71 -11.85 15.86 20.84
C ASP A 71 -12.45 14.44 20.90
N LEU A 72 -12.32 13.75 22.04
CA LEU A 72 -12.74 12.35 22.16
C LEU A 72 -14.26 12.18 21.96
N CYS A 73 -15.05 13.19 22.31
CA CYS A 73 -16.51 13.18 22.16
C CYS A 73 -16.92 13.31 20.68
N SER A 74 -16.07 13.88 19.84
CA SER A 74 -16.24 13.90 18.37
C SER A 74 -15.99 12.55 17.66
N ILE A 75 -15.64 11.48 18.39
CA ILE A 75 -15.43 10.15 17.79
C ILE A 75 -16.76 9.58 17.27
N GLU A 76 -16.86 9.39 15.95
CA GLU A 76 -17.96 8.69 15.28
C GLU A 76 -17.84 7.16 15.47
N ILE A 77 -18.75 6.57 16.24
CA ILE A 77 -18.97 5.12 16.32
C ILE A 77 -20.00 4.70 15.28
N LYS A 78 -19.78 3.52 14.67
CA LYS A 78 -20.77 2.85 13.82
C LYS A 78 -21.46 1.76 14.62
N ASP A 79 -22.70 2.02 14.97
CA ASP A 79 -23.58 1.07 15.64
C ASP A 79 -24.86 0.85 14.80
N ASP A 80 -25.24 -0.42 14.62
CA ASP A 80 -26.38 -0.89 13.81
C ASP A 80 -26.62 -0.15 12.48
N GLY A 81 -25.53 0.22 11.79
CA GLY A 81 -25.54 0.94 10.52
C GLY A 81 -25.82 2.45 10.62
N LYS A 82 -26.09 2.97 11.81
CA LYS A 82 -26.09 4.40 12.14
C LYS A 82 -24.67 4.89 12.42
N THR A 83 -24.54 6.19 12.62
CA THR A 83 -23.32 6.82 13.11
C THR A 83 -23.72 7.69 14.29
N VAL A 84 -23.18 7.36 15.46
CA VAL A 84 -23.47 7.95 16.76
C VAL A 84 -22.14 8.45 17.33
N LYS A 85 -22.14 9.47 18.18
CA LYS A 85 -20.90 9.92 18.82
C LYS A 85 -20.52 9.01 20.00
N LEU A 86 -19.28 9.12 20.48
CA LEU A 86 -18.78 8.35 21.61
C LEU A 86 -19.47 8.70 22.94
N ASP A 87 -19.76 9.98 23.19
CA ASP A 87 -20.49 10.47 24.37
C ASP A 87 -21.93 9.93 24.41
N GLU A 88 -22.64 10.06 23.29
CA GLU A 88 -23.98 9.51 23.07
C GLU A 88 -24.00 7.98 23.20
N TYR A 89 -23.03 7.28 22.61
CA TYR A 89 -22.93 5.81 22.65
C TYR A 89 -22.63 5.26 24.05
N ILE A 90 -21.69 5.88 24.78
CA ILE A 90 -21.38 5.48 26.17
C ILE A 90 -22.61 5.69 27.07
N HIS A 91 -23.29 6.82 26.91
CA HIS A 91 -24.52 7.11 27.63
C HIS A 91 -25.61 6.06 27.37
N ASP A 92 -25.93 5.80 26.10
CA ASP A 92 -27.09 4.99 25.73
C ASP A 92 -26.87 3.47 25.99
N GLU A 93 -25.64 2.96 25.87
CA GLU A 93 -25.35 1.52 26.03
C GLU A 93 -24.86 1.12 27.43
N PHE A 94 -24.15 2.00 28.15
CA PHE A 94 -23.46 1.65 29.41
C PHE A 94 -24.00 2.37 30.65
N ILE A 95 -24.89 3.37 30.53
CA ILE A 95 -25.39 4.16 31.66
C ILE A 95 -26.90 3.95 31.87
N ALA A 96 -27.25 3.17 32.89
CA ALA A 96 -28.64 2.87 33.23
C ALA A 96 -29.33 3.92 34.14
N ASP A 97 -28.61 4.92 34.64
CA ASP A 97 -29.16 5.94 35.55
C ASP A 97 -29.63 7.18 34.77
N GLU A 98 -30.95 7.32 34.59
CA GLU A 98 -31.62 8.41 33.87
C GLU A 98 -31.29 9.84 34.38
N ARG A 99 -30.63 9.97 35.53
CA ARG A 99 -30.19 11.27 36.08
C ARG A 99 -28.89 11.77 35.46
N ILE A 100 -28.11 10.87 34.89
CA ILE A 100 -26.85 11.18 34.20
C ILE A 100 -27.21 11.63 32.79
N THR A 101 -26.52 12.63 32.29
CA THR A 101 -26.75 13.17 30.95
C THR A 101 -25.53 12.95 30.05
N VAL A 102 -25.74 12.98 28.73
CA VAL A 102 -24.65 12.99 27.73
C VAL A 102 -23.61 14.08 28.05
N GLN A 103 -24.02 15.22 28.61
CA GLN A 103 -23.07 16.29 29.01
C GLN A 103 -22.14 15.87 30.16
N ASN A 104 -22.59 15.02 31.08
CA ASN A 104 -21.72 14.50 32.14
C ASN A 104 -20.70 13.51 31.56
N VAL A 105 -21.10 12.73 30.55
CA VAL A 105 -20.20 11.84 29.80
C VAL A 105 -19.17 12.66 29.00
N ASP A 106 -19.60 13.72 28.32
CA ASP A 106 -18.73 14.68 27.61
C ASP A 106 -17.71 15.34 28.57
N ASN A 107 -18.13 15.73 29.77
CA ASN A 107 -17.25 16.30 30.78
C ASN A 107 -16.21 15.28 31.30
N ILE A 108 -16.60 14.02 31.51
CA ILE A 108 -15.69 12.94 31.91
C ILE A 108 -14.72 12.58 30.77
N LEU A 109 -15.21 12.45 29.53
CA LEU A 109 -14.39 12.15 28.34
C LEU A 109 -13.34 13.23 28.05
N ASN A 110 -13.62 14.49 28.39
CA ASN A 110 -12.68 15.61 28.28
C ASN A 110 -11.74 15.75 29.49
N ALA A 111 -11.90 14.95 30.54
CA ALA A 111 -10.99 14.99 31.68
C ALA A 111 -9.57 14.49 31.31
N PRO A 112 -8.50 15.03 31.92
CA PRO A 112 -7.13 14.72 31.52
C PRO A 112 -6.77 13.22 31.58
N PHE A 113 -7.26 12.51 32.60
CA PHE A 113 -6.84 11.14 32.91
C PHE A 113 -7.01 10.15 31.74
N ILE A 114 -8.06 10.30 30.94
CA ILE A 114 -8.32 9.43 29.78
C ILE A 114 -7.29 9.69 28.67
N LYS A 115 -6.98 10.96 28.40
CA LYS A 115 -5.95 11.31 27.41
C LYS A 115 -4.55 10.93 27.89
N GLU A 116 -4.25 11.16 29.16
CA GLU A 116 -2.97 10.79 29.79
C GLU A 116 -2.74 9.27 29.69
N PHE A 117 -3.74 8.45 30.03
CA PHE A 117 -3.69 7.00 29.86
C PHE A 117 -3.47 6.59 28.39
N ILE A 118 -4.23 7.15 27.44
CA ILE A 118 -4.06 6.82 26.01
C ILE A 118 -2.64 7.21 25.53
N ILE A 119 -2.12 8.36 25.98
CA ILE A 119 -0.78 8.84 25.63
C ILE A 119 0.28 7.91 26.21
N GLU A 120 0.21 7.54 27.50
CA GLU A 120 1.15 6.62 28.15
C GLU A 120 1.22 5.28 27.40
N LYS A 121 0.07 4.67 27.09
CA LYS A 121 0.02 3.41 26.34
C LYS A 121 0.61 3.57 24.92
N ILE A 122 0.35 4.70 24.25
CA ILE A 122 0.94 5.02 22.94
C ILE A 122 2.46 5.17 23.03
N GLU A 123 2.99 5.86 24.04
CA GLU A 123 4.43 6.03 24.26
C GLU A 123 5.11 4.68 24.54
N GLY A 124 4.48 3.81 25.34
CA GLY A 124 4.91 2.44 25.55
C GLY A 124 5.04 1.62 24.25
N TYR A 125 4.04 1.68 23.37
CA TYR A 125 4.15 1.05 22.04
C TYR A 125 5.25 1.66 21.17
N GLN A 126 5.46 2.98 21.23
CA GLN A 126 6.55 3.64 20.50
C GLN A 126 7.93 3.18 21.02
N ASP A 127 8.09 3.03 22.33
CA ASP A 127 9.33 2.57 22.94
C ASP A 127 9.62 1.09 22.62
N PHE A 128 8.61 0.23 22.63
CA PHE A 128 8.75 -1.14 22.15
C PHE A 128 9.23 -1.21 20.69
N PHE A 129 8.55 -0.49 19.78
CA PHE A 129 8.92 -0.48 18.36
C PHE A 129 10.33 0.08 18.11
N MET A 130 10.78 1.01 18.94
CA MET A 130 12.08 1.66 18.81
C MET A 130 13.22 0.97 19.57
N ASP A 131 12.97 -0.20 20.18
CA ASP A 131 13.91 -0.95 21.02
C ASP A 131 14.44 -0.11 22.21
N ARG A 132 13.51 0.59 22.89
CA ARG A 132 13.75 1.42 24.08
C ARG A 132 13.04 0.94 25.34
N GLY A 133 12.05 0.05 25.20
CA GLY A 133 11.24 -0.49 26.29
C GLY A 133 10.56 -1.80 25.92
N GLU A 134 9.82 -2.37 26.87
CA GLU A 134 9.02 -3.58 26.66
C GLU A 134 7.64 -3.25 26.06
N MET A 135 6.95 -4.25 25.52
CA MET A 135 5.57 -4.05 25.02
C MET A 135 4.64 -3.76 26.20
N VAL A 136 3.96 -2.62 26.13
CA VAL A 136 2.87 -2.30 27.05
C VAL A 136 1.59 -2.97 26.57
N PHE A 137 0.79 -3.45 27.52
CA PHE A 137 -0.49 -4.08 27.27
C PHE A 137 -1.65 -3.19 27.77
N ILE A 138 -2.84 -3.44 27.22
CA ILE A 138 -4.10 -2.86 27.66
C ILE A 138 -5.03 -4.04 27.94
N THR A 139 -5.41 -4.19 29.21
CA THR A 139 -6.30 -5.24 29.75
C THR A 139 -7.65 -4.65 30.15
N SER A 140 -8.61 -5.51 30.47
CA SER A 140 -9.85 -5.06 31.11
C SER A 140 -9.58 -4.42 32.49
N ASP A 141 -8.63 -4.99 33.25
CA ASP A 141 -8.17 -4.46 34.54
C ASP A 141 -7.56 -3.06 34.44
N ASP A 142 -6.79 -2.75 33.40
CA ASP A 142 -6.25 -1.39 33.17
C ASP A 142 -7.38 -0.34 33.12
N ILE A 143 -8.48 -0.64 32.43
CA ILE A 143 -9.61 0.30 32.26
C ILE A 143 -10.44 0.40 33.55
N VAL A 144 -10.69 -0.72 34.23
CA VAL A 144 -11.39 -0.74 35.52
C VAL A 144 -10.62 0.04 36.57
N ASN A 145 -9.30 -0.16 36.67
CA ASN A 145 -8.44 0.58 37.59
C ASN A 145 -8.41 2.07 37.26
N LEU A 146 -8.30 2.44 35.97
CA LEU A 146 -8.33 3.84 35.52
C LEU A 146 -9.60 4.57 36.00
N ILE A 147 -10.76 3.90 35.95
CA ILE A 147 -12.04 4.46 36.38
C ILE A 147 -12.13 4.50 37.92
N ASP A 148 -11.67 3.46 38.62
CA ASP A 148 -11.71 3.37 40.08
C ASP A 148 -10.78 4.42 40.75
N GLU A 149 -9.57 4.60 40.22
CA GLU A 149 -8.61 5.63 40.65
C GLU A 149 -9.15 7.06 40.45
N ASN A 150 -10.06 7.27 39.48
CA ASN A 150 -10.70 8.56 39.19
C ASN A 150 -12.14 8.65 39.73
N SER A 151 -12.57 7.70 40.57
CA SER A 151 -13.96 7.59 41.06
C SER A 151 -14.51 8.84 41.75
N GLU A 152 -13.68 9.61 42.46
CA GLU A 152 -14.09 10.90 43.06
C GLU A 152 -14.51 11.92 41.99
N LEU A 153 -13.83 11.96 40.83
CA LEU A 153 -14.21 12.82 39.71
C LEU A 153 -15.54 12.38 39.09
N LEU A 154 -15.72 11.08 38.86
CA LEU A 154 -16.98 10.53 38.35
C LEU A 154 -18.15 10.79 39.29
N TYR A 155 -17.94 10.68 40.60
CA TYR A 155 -18.95 11.00 41.60
C TYR A 155 -19.32 12.49 41.62
N ASN A 156 -18.32 13.38 41.56
CA ASN A 156 -18.56 14.82 41.58
C ASN A 156 -19.23 15.34 40.30
N GLU A 157 -18.92 14.74 39.14
CA GLU A 157 -19.45 15.16 37.83
C GLU A 157 -20.81 14.51 37.49
N ALA A 158 -20.95 13.19 37.70
CA ALA A 158 -22.13 12.42 37.30
C ALA A 158 -22.95 11.84 38.47
N GLY A 159 -22.48 11.96 39.72
CA GLY A 159 -23.10 11.29 40.87
C GLY A 159 -22.87 9.76 40.89
N LEU A 160 -21.99 9.26 40.02
CA LEU A 160 -21.68 7.84 39.87
C LEU A 160 -20.87 7.32 41.06
N ASN A 161 -21.33 6.22 41.66
CA ASN A 161 -20.50 5.38 42.52
C ASN A 161 -20.15 4.13 41.73
N PHE A 162 -18.87 3.88 41.49
CA PHE A 162 -18.42 2.70 40.76
C PHE A 162 -18.22 1.54 41.74
N LEU A 163 -19.27 0.73 41.94
CA LEU A 163 -19.30 -0.34 42.92
C LEU A 163 -18.66 -1.61 42.35
N GLU A 164 -18.28 -2.56 43.23
CA GLU A 164 -17.70 -3.84 42.81
C GLU A 164 -18.53 -4.63 41.76
N PRO A 165 -19.88 -4.67 41.81
CA PRO A 165 -20.67 -5.27 40.74
C PRO A 165 -20.53 -4.56 39.39
N ASP A 166 -20.37 -3.24 39.39
CA ASP A 166 -20.20 -2.43 38.17
C ASP A 166 -18.80 -2.65 37.58
N LYS A 167 -17.78 -2.79 38.43
CA LYS A 167 -16.41 -3.18 38.05
C LYS A 167 -16.40 -4.56 37.40
N GLU A 168 -17.06 -5.55 38.01
CA GLU A 168 -17.13 -6.92 37.48
C GLU A 168 -17.92 -6.99 36.16
N ALA A 169 -19.01 -6.22 36.03
CA ALA A 169 -19.74 -6.09 34.77
C ALA A 169 -18.86 -5.49 33.66
N LEU A 170 -18.28 -4.31 33.90
CA LEU A 170 -17.42 -3.63 32.92
C LEU A 170 -16.21 -4.50 32.53
N LYS A 171 -15.62 -5.23 33.48
CA LYS A 171 -14.51 -6.15 33.20
C LYS A 171 -14.91 -7.23 32.21
N ASN A 172 -16.10 -7.82 32.37
CA ASN A 172 -16.62 -8.84 31.46
C ASN A 172 -16.92 -8.27 30.07
N ASP A 173 -17.48 -7.07 29.98
CA ASP A 173 -17.76 -6.40 28.69
C ASP A 173 -16.47 -6.02 27.96
N LEU A 174 -15.40 -5.70 28.70
CA LEU A 174 -14.08 -5.36 28.17
C LEU A 174 -13.12 -6.55 28.00
N TYR A 175 -13.55 -7.79 28.24
CA TYR A 175 -12.71 -9.01 28.13
C TYR A 175 -12.00 -9.16 26.77
N VAL A 176 -12.53 -8.57 25.70
CA VAL A 176 -11.87 -8.51 24.38
C VAL A 176 -10.48 -7.84 24.41
N LEU A 177 -10.23 -6.95 25.38
CA LEU A 177 -8.91 -6.34 25.61
C LEU A 177 -7.90 -7.37 26.12
N ASP A 178 -8.34 -8.31 26.97
CA ASP A 178 -7.48 -9.37 27.49
C ASP A 178 -7.13 -10.40 26.40
N GLU A 179 -8.09 -10.75 25.52
CA GLU A 179 -7.80 -11.57 24.34
C GLU A 179 -6.82 -10.88 23.38
N PHE A 180 -6.96 -9.57 23.18
CA PHE A 180 -6.03 -8.79 22.36
C PHE A 180 -4.64 -8.67 23.00
N SER A 181 -4.58 -8.48 24.32
CA SER A 181 -3.34 -8.49 25.11
C SER A 181 -2.62 -9.83 24.98
N GLN A 182 -3.34 -10.95 25.16
CA GLN A 182 -2.80 -12.29 24.96
C GLN A 182 -2.32 -12.52 23.53
N PHE A 183 -3.07 -12.07 22.51
CA PHE A 183 -2.61 -12.11 21.12
C PHE A 183 -1.30 -11.33 20.92
N CYS A 184 -1.19 -10.12 21.47
CA CYS A 184 0.01 -9.31 21.40
C CYS A 184 1.20 -10.03 22.06
N ASN A 185 1.00 -10.65 23.23
CA ASN A 185 2.03 -11.45 23.89
C ASN A 185 2.46 -12.66 23.04
N ASP A 186 1.50 -13.48 22.61
CA ASP A 186 1.78 -14.76 21.96
C ASP A 186 2.40 -14.59 20.55
N TYR A 187 2.07 -13.49 19.84
CA TYR A 187 2.49 -13.29 18.46
C TYR A 187 3.46 -12.12 18.23
N LEU A 188 3.45 -11.05 19.04
CA LEU A 188 4.25 -9.84 18.78
C LEU A 188 5.48 -9.67 19.69
N THR A 189 5.47 -10.19 20.92
CA THR A 189 6.61 -10.04 21.86
C THR A 189 7.64 -11.17 21.79
N GLY A 190 7.31 -12.29 21.13
CA GLY A 190 8.21 -13.44 21.00
C GLY A 190 9.57 -13.06 20.40
N TRP A 191 10.65 -13.70 20.88
CA TRP A 191 12.05 -13.36 20.53
C TRP A 191 12.33 -13.21 19.02
N PHE A 192 11.60 -13.94 18.17
CA PHE A 192 11.69 -13.85 16.72
C PHE A 192 10.84 -12.69 16.17
N THR A 193 9.58 -12.55 16.59
CA THR A 193 8.65 -11.56 16.03
C THR A 193 8.91 -10.16 16.57
N GLY A 194 9.12 -9.99 17.87
CA GLY A 194 9.52 -8.73 18.49
C GLY A 194 10.86 -8.24 17.92
N GLY A 195 11.86 -9.11 17.84
CA GLY A 195 13.15 -8.80 17.22
C GLY A 195 13.05 -8.43 15.73
N LEU A 196 12.13 -9.03 14.97
CA LEU A 196 11.84 -8.62 13.59
C LEU A 196 11.17 -7.24 13.52
N ILE A 197 10.23 -6.94 14.40
CA ILE A 197 9.56 -5.64 14.49
C ILE A 197 10.60 -4.54 14.82
N GLN A 198 11.39 -4.72 15.89
CA GLN A 198 12.45 -3.79 16.27
C GLN A 198 13.49 -3.61 15.17
N THR A 199 13.93 -4.71 14.54
CA THR A 199 14.81 -4.65 13.35
C THR A 199 14.19 -3.80 12.26
N TYR A 200 12.89 -4.00 11.96
CA TYR A 200 12.19 -3.25 10.94
C TYR A 200 12.19 -1.75 11.22
N PHE A 201 11.90 -1.31 12.44
CA PHE A 201 11.88 0.11 12.81
C PHE A 201 13.28 0.73 13.02
N SER A 202 14.34 -0.08 13.04
CA SER A 202 15.71 0.37 13.28
C SER A 202 16.30 1.24 12.16
N LEU A 203 17.17 2.19 12.54
CA LEU A 203 18.01 2.92 11.58
C LEU A 203 19.00 2.00 10.85
N LEU A 204 19.42 0.90 11.49
CA LEU A 204 20.36 -0.06 10.89
C LEU A 204 19.75 -0.76 9.68
N PHE A 205 18.47 -1.13 9.74
CA PHE A 205 17.77 -1.75 8.62
C PHE A 205 17.55 -0.78 7.45
N LEU A 206 17.25 0.50 7.72
CA LEU A 206 17.22 1.54 6.68
C LEU A 206 18.57 1.68 5.96
N ASN A 207 19.65 1.84 6.73
CA ASN A 207 21.01 1.92 6.18
C ASN A 207 21.38 0.66 5.36
N PHE A 208 20.99 -0.52 5.84
CA PHE A 208 21.17 -1.78 5.10
C PHE A 208 20.45 -1.78 3.74
N LEU A 209 19.20 -1.31 3.69
CA LEU A 209 18.42 -1.21 2.45
C LEU A 209 19.03 -0.20 1.46
N GLU A 210 19.54 0.94 1.95
CA GLU A 210 20.25 1.92 1.11
C GLU A 210 21.54 1.34 0.53
N ILE A 211 22.34 0.65 1.34
CA ILE A 211 23.54 -0.06 0.87
C ILE A 211 23.16 -1.12 -0.15
N LEU A 212 22.08 -1.87 0.08
CA LEU A 212 21.59 -2.90 -0.84
C LEU A 212 21.16 -2.30 -2.19
N PHE A 213 20.53 -1.13 -2.23
CA PHE A 213 20.26 -0.40 -3.48
C PHE A 213 21.55 -0.13 -4.26
N VAL A 214 22.59 0.40 -3.60
CA VAL A 214 23.88 0.69 -4.23
C VAL A 214 24.56 -0.59 -4.73
N VAL A 215 24.56 -1.67 -3.95
CA VAL A 215 25.12 -2.96 -4.34
C VAL A 215 24.40 -3.54 -5.56
N VAL A 216 23.07 -3.55 -5.57
CA VAL A 216 22.26 -4.02 -6.72
C VAL A 216 22.54 -3.17 -7.96
N LEU A 217 22.62 -1.85 -7.83
CA LEU A 217 22.97 -0.94 -8.93
C LEU A 217 24.35 -1.24 -9.52
N VAL A 218 25.38 -1.34 -8.68
CA VAL A 218 26.76 -1.62 -9.10
C VAL A 218 26.86 -2.98 -9.78
N GLN A 219 26.28 -4.03 -9.18
CA GLN A 219 26.24 -5.38 -9.77
C GLN A 219 25.57 -5.37 -11.15
N TRP A 220 24.42 -4.71 -11.29
CA TRP A 220 23.67 -4.67 -12.55
C TRP A 220 24.43 -3.90 -13.65
N LEU A 221 25.12 -2.82 -13.29
CA LEU A 221 26.02 -2.07 -14.18
C LEU A 221 27.21 -2.93 -14.64
N LEU A 222 27.90 -3.61 -13.71
CA LEU A 222 29.03 -4.49 -14.01
C LEU A 222 28.62 -5.63 -14.95
N VAL A 223 27.51 -6.32 -14.67
CA VAL A 223 26.99 -7.40 -15.53
C VAL A 223 26.73 -6.90 -16.95
N TYR A 224 26.14 -5.71 -17.13
CA TYR A 224 25.94 -5.14 -18.47
C TYR A 224 27.26 -4.75 -19.14
N ARG A 225 28.18 -4.15 -18.39
CA ARG A 225 29.49 -3.67 -18.87
C ARG A 225 30.41 -4.80 -19.31
N PHE A 226 30.41 -5.94 -18.61
CA PHE A 226 31.19 -7.13 -18.98
C PHE A 226 30.57 -7.89 -20.16
N ASN A 227 29.24 -7.96 -20.25
CA ASN A 227 28.54 -8.60 -21.38
C ASN A 227 28.40 -7.70 -22.62
N GLY A 228 29.20 -6.63 -22.72
CA GLY A 228 29.26 -5.76 -23.90
C GLY A 228 27.96 -5.00 -24.19
N ARG A 229 27.07 -4.82 -23.20
CA ARG A 229 25.83 -4.05 -23.32
C ARG A 229 26.02 -2.61 -22.87
N ARG A 230 25.14 -1.72 -23.34
CA ARG A 230 25.16 -0.30 -22.99
C ARG A 230 24.74 -0.10 -21.53
N MET A 231 25.56 0.60 -20.73
CA MET A 231 25.28 0.81 -19.30
C MET A 231 24.00 1.62 -19.05
N SER A 232 23.65 2.56 -19.94
CA SER A 232 22.38 3.28 -19.86
C SER A 232 21.16 2.33 -19.93
N SER A 233 21.26 1.21 -20.65
CA SER A 233 20.18 0.21 -20.66
C SER A 233 19.99 -0.49 -19.29
N ALA A 234 21.04 -0.58 -18.46
CA ALA A 234 20.91 -1.02 -17.08
C ALA A 234 20.32 0.10 -16.21
N LEU A 235 20.85 1.32 -16.30
CA LEU A 235 20.34 2.49 -15.55
C LEU A 235 18.84 2.73 -15.78
N THR A 236 18.36 2.69 -17.03
CA THR A 236 16.94 2.83 -17.34
C THR A 236 16.09 1.76 -16.64
N LYS A 237 16.52 0.49 -16.66
CA LYS A 237 15.76 -0.60 -16.01
C LYS A 237 15.77 -0.48 -14.49
N TYR A 238 16.91 -0.14 -13.90
CA TYR A 238 17.04 0.11 -12.47
C TYR A 238 16.15 1.27 -12.05
N SER A 239 16.15 2.37 -12.82
CA SER A 239 15.31 3.55 -12.57
C SER A 239 13.82 3.20 -12.62
N ILE A 240 13.37 2.43 -13.62
CA ILE A 240 11.99 1.95 -13.72
C ILE A 240 11.64 1.04 -12.53
N ALA A 241 12.55 0.15 -12.12
CA ALA A 241 12.34 -0.76 -11.00
C ALA A 241 12.30 -0.05 -9.63
N LEU A 242 12.93 1.14 -9.48
CA LEU A 242 12.65 2.05 -8.37
C LEU A 242 11.28 2.72 -8.52
N MET A 243 11.02 3.33 -9.68
CA MET A 243 9.88 4.22 -9.91
C MET A 243 8.52 3.53 -9.87
N VAL A 244 8.42 2.28 -10.31
CA VAL A 244 7.13 1.54 -10.36
C VAL A 244 6.56 1.31 -8.95
N PRO A 245 7.24 0.61 -8.01
CA PRO A 245 6.69 0.41 -6.66
C PRO A 245 6.51 1.73 -5.90
N SER A 246 7.45 2.67 -6.00
CA SER A 246 7.31 3.97 -5.33
C SER A 246 6.16 4.80 -5.91
N GLY A 247 5.95 4.75 -7.23
CA GLY A 247 4.83 5.43 -7.92
C GLY A 247 3.48 4.84 -7.56
N LEU A 248 3.38 3.52 -7.42
CA LEU A 248 2.15 2.85 -6.97
C LEU A 248 1.81 3.23 -5.52
N ILE A 249 2.78 3.20 -4.61
CA ILE A 249 2.58 3.60 -3.20
C ILE A 249 2.22 5.09 -3.10
N PHE A 250 2.90 5.95 -3.87
CA PHE A 250 2.60 7.38 -3.93
C PHE A 250 1.17 7.64 -4.44
N ALA A 251 0.77 6.99 -5.54
CA ALA A 251 -0.57 7.14 -6.12
C ALA A 251 -1.67 6.60 -5.19
N ALA A 252 -1.47 5.44 -4.55
CA ALA A 252 -2.40 4.90 -3.57
C ALA A 252 -2.53 5.82 -2.34
N SER A 253 -1.40 6.35 -1.84
CA SER A 253 -1.40 7.32 -0.73
C SER A 253 -2.10 8.63 -1.12
N MET A 254 -1.92 9.10 -2.35
CA MET A 254 -2.58 10.30 -2.88
C MET A 254 -4.09 10.08 -3.08
N LEU A 255 -4.52 8.90 -3.53
CA LEU A 255 -5.94 8.56 -3.71
C LEU A 255 -6.72 8.64 -2.39
N MET A 256 -6.09 8.28 -1.27
CA MET A 256 -6.68 8.39 0.07
C MET A 256 -6.98 9.85 0.49
N LEU A 257 -6.49 10.88 -0.21
CA LEU A 257 -6.92 12.28 0.02
C LEU A 257 -8.38 12.51 -0.38
N LEU A 258 -8.90 11.77 -1.36
CA LEU A 258 -10.28 11.92 -1.84
C LEU A 258 -11.30 11.26 -0.89
N LEU A 259 -10.83 10.60 0.17
CA LEU A 259 -11.62 9.85 1.15
C LEU A 259 -11.46 10.39 2.59
N ASP A 260 -10.79 11.54 2.78
CA ASP A 260 -10.60 12.16 4.10
C ASP A 260 -11.97 12.51 4.73
N LYS A 261 -12.28 11.89 5.87
CA LYS A 261 -13.34 12.31 6.79
C LYS A 261 -12.81 13.30 7.82
N ASN A 262 -13.68 14.18 8.32
CA ASN A 262 -13.38 15.08 9.44
C ASN A 262 -13.63 14.37 10.79
N SER A 263 -12.75 13.42 11.14
CA SER A 263 -12.75 12.77 12.46
C SER A 263 -11.31 12.51 12.93
N ILE A 264 -11.12 12.06 14.17
CA ILE A 264 -9.80 11.64 14.69
C ILE A 264 -9.16 10.56 13.82
N GLY A 265 -9.96 9.60 13.31
CA GLY A 265 -9.51 8.62 12.32
C GLY A 265 -9.00 9.27 11.03
N GLY A 266 -9.61 10.38 10.60
CA GLY A 266 -9.14 11.19 9.46
C GLY A 266 -7.85 11.95 9.73
N ALA A 267 -7.69 12.54 10.93
CA ALA A 267 -6.46 13.20 11.35
C ALA A 267 -5.28 12.20 11.40
N LEU A 268 -5.49 11.05 12.05
CA LEU A 268 -4.55 9.94 12.11
C LEU A 268 -4.19 9.43 10.70
N THR A 269 -5.19 9.20 9.84
CA THR A 269 -4.99 8.76 8.45
C THR A 269 -4.17 9.76 7.65
N ARG A 270 -4.43 11.08 7.80
CA ARG A 270 -3.68 12.16 7.14
C ARG A 270 -2.20 12.13 7.53
N TYR A 271 -1.90 11.95 8.81
CA TYR A 271 -0.54 11.90 9.32
C TYR A 271 0.23 10.66 8.86
N ILE A 272 -0.40 9.48 8.96
CA ILE A 272 0.15 8.22 8.43
C ILE A 272 0.45 8.39 6.93
N ARG A 273 -0.54 8.80 6.13
CA ARG A 273 -0.44 9.06 4.69
C ARG A 273 0.72 10.00 4.34
N SER A 274 0.90 11.09 5.08
CA SER A 274 1.93 12.10 4.78
C SER A 274 3.35 11.50 4.77
N SER A 275 3.60 10.55 5.68
CA SER A 275 4.88 9.84 5.78
C SER A 275 5.15 8.98 4.54
N PHE A 276 4.14 8.23 4.08
CA PHE A 276 4.21 7.43 2.84
C PHE A 276 4.38 8.27 1.59
N ILE A 277 3.70 9.42 1.48
CA ILE A 277 3.88 10.36 0.36
C ILE A 277 5.32 10.87 0.31
N ILE A 278 5.89 11.30 1.44
CA ILE A 278 7.27 11.82 1.48
C ILE A 278 8.29 10.72 1.13
N SER A 279 8.22 9.56 1.78
CA SER A 279 9.17 8.46 1.55
C SER A 279 9.11 7.93 0.12
N SER A 280 7.92 7.80 -0.46
CA SER A 280 7.77 7.38 -1.87
C SER A 280 8.22 8.45 -2.87
N ALA A 281 7.97 9.75 -2.60
CA ALA A 281 8.42 10.85 -3.44
C ALA A 281 9.96 10.97 -3.53
N ILE A 282 10.67 10.69 -2.44
CA ILE A 282 12.15 10.66 -2.42
C ILE A 282 12.68 9.58 -3.38
N ILE A 283 12.16 8.35 -3.30
CA ILE A 283 12.58 7.26 -4.19
C ILE A 283 12.19 7.52 -5.66
N LEU A 284 11.02 8.10 -5.91
CA LEU A 284 10.62 8.57 -7.24
C LEU A 284 11.62 9.61 -7.79
N GLY A 285 12.02 10.59 -6.98
CA GLY A 285 13.01 11.60 -7.35
C GLY A 285 14.36 11.01 -7.73
N VAL A 286 14.87 10.06 -6.94
CA VAL A 286 16.11 9.31 -7.25
C VAL A 286 15.97 8.55 -8.56
N GLY A 287 14.84 7.86 -8.77
CA GLY A 287 14.56 7.15 -10.03
C GLY A 287 14.52 8.07 -11.25
N LEU A 288 13.89 9.23 -11.14
CA LEU A 288 13.84 10.25 -12.20
C LEU A 288 15.24 10.79 -12.54
N ILE A 289 16.07 11.10 -11.53
CA ILE A 289 17.45 11.57 -11.72
C ILE A 289 18.29 10.51 -12.46
N LEU A 290 18.22 9.25 -12.04
CA LEU A 290 18.94 8.14 -12.69
C LEU A 290 18.45 7.90 -14.13
N LEU A 291 17.15 8.07 -14.39
CA LEU A 291 16.57 7.97 -15.74
C LEU A 291 17.06 9.10 -16.65
N SER A 292 17.16 10.33 -16.14
CA SER A 292 17.74 11.48 -16.85
C SER A 292 19.20 11.26 -17.21
N ILE A 293 20.01 10.76 -16.26
CA ILE A 293 21.42 10.39 -16.50
C ILE A 293 21.52 9.30 -17.57
N SER A 294 20.63 8.31 -17.54
CA SER A 294 20.55 7.27 -18.57
C SER A 294 20.25 7.84 -19.95
N PHE A 295 19.31 8.78 -20.07
CA PHE A 295 18.97 9.41 -21.35
C PHE A 295 20.14 10.22 -21.93
N VAL A 296 20.84 11.00 -21.10
CA VAL A 296 22.02 11.78 -21.52
C VAL A 296 23.16 10.87 -21.98
N THR A 297 23.49 9.83 -21.19
CA THR A 297 24.54 8.85 -21.54
C THR A 297 24.15 7.89 -22.67
N GLY A 298 22.85 7.80 -22.97
CA GLY A 298 22.29 6.93 -24.00
C GLY A 298 22.31 7.47 -25.42
N LYS A 299 22.54 8.78 -25.63
CA LYS A 299 22.58 9.37 -26.98
C LYS A 299 23.81 8.88 -27.76
N LYS A 300 23.61 8.31 -28.95
CA LYS A 300 24.71 8.12 -29.92
C LYS A 300 25.26 9.53 -30.25
N LYS A 301 26.56 9.78 -30.05
CA LYS A 301 27.21 10.93 -30.69
C LYS A 301 27.11 10.70 -32.20
N LYS A 302 26.46 11.61 -32.93
CA LYS A 302 26.59 11.62 -34.40
C LYS A 302 28.08 11.80 -34.73
N PRO A 303 28.66 11.02 -35.67
CA PRO A 303 29.98 11.36 -36.18
C PRO A 303 29.89 12.76 -36.82
N ALA A 304 30.93 13.58 -36.66
CA ALA A 304 31.05 14.80 -37.42
C ALA A 304 31.08 14.42 -38.92
N ALA A 305 30.22 15.06 -39.72
CA ALA A 305 30.20 14.81 -41.15
C ALA A 305 31.55 15.22 -41.74
N VAL A 306 32.21 14.30 -42.44
CA VAL A 306 33.34 14.64 -43.30
C VAL A 306 32.75 15.38 -44.50
N THR A 307 32.94 16.70 -44.53
CA THR A 307 32.72 17.51 -45.71
C THR A 307 33.83 17.21 -46.72
N ASP A 308 33.48 16.54 -47.81
CA ASP A 308 34.23 16.60 -49.06
C ASP A 308 33.24 16.66 -50.24
N SER A 309 33.43 17.70 -51.05
CA SER A 309 32.77 18.03 -52.32
C SER A 309 33.65 19.15 -52.91
N PRO A 310 34.04 19.15 -54.20
CA PRO A 310 33.06 19.24 -55.29
C PRO A 310 33.41 18.48 -56.59
N GLU A 311 32.62 18.76 -57.64
CA GLU A 311 32.82 18.50 -59.08
C GLU A 311 32.51 17.09 -59.65
N ALA A 312 32.07 16.90 -60.90
CA ALA A 312 31.18 17.67 -61.81
C ALA A 312 31.00 16.89 -63.14
N SER A 313 29.78 16.86 -63.72
CA SER A 313 29.40 16.71 -65.16
C SER A 313 27.98 16.13 -65.25
N ASP A 314 26.95 16.84 -65.73
CA ASP A 314 26.61 17.06 -67.17
C ASP A 314 26.21 15.76 -67.90
N ASN A 315 25.15 15.67 -68.73
CA ASN A 315 24.14 16.63 -69.20
C ASN A 315 22.93 15.86 -69.79
N ALA A 316 21.74 16.46 -69.89
CA ALA A 316 20.83 16.45 -71.07
C ALA A 316 19.38 16.85 -70.72
N VAL A 317 18.82 17.77 -71.53
CA VAL A 317 17.47 18.33 -71.42
C VAL A 317 16.70 18.05 -72.71
N SER A 318 15.40 17.74 -72.63
CA SER A 318 14.39 18.14 -73.64
C SER A 318 12.97 18.05 -73.09
N GLU A 319 12.09 18.94 -73.56
CA GLU A 319 10.90 19.44 -72.85
C GLU A 319 9.57 19.02 -73.57
N PRO A 320 8.40 19.72 -73.52
CA PRO A 320 7.19 19.18 -72.90
C PRO A 320 5.96 19.02 -73.84
N ALA A 321 4.84 18.55 -73.29
CA ALA A 321 3.49 18.90 -73.77
C ALA A 321 2.41 18.81 -72.66
N GLU A 322 1.76 19.94 -72.40
CA GLU A 322 0.52 20.16 -71.60
C GLU A 322 -0.72 20.15 -72.53
N PRO A 323 -1.96 20.56 -72.15
CA PRO A 323 -2.74 20.44 -70.89
C PRO A 323 -4.24 20.04 -71.10
N ALA A 324 -5.00 19.87 -70.00
CA ALA A 324 -6.49 20.03 -69.84
C ALA A 324 -6.85 19.58 -68.39
N VAL A 325 -7.31 20.36 -67.39
CA VAL A 325 -8.38 21.40 -67.26
C VAL A 325 -9.72 20.89 -67.82
N THR A 326 -10.88 20.80 -67.13
CA THR A 326 -11.55 21.59 -66.04
C THR A 326 -12.30 20.68 -65.04
N ALA A 327 -12.45 20.99 -63.74
CA ALA A 327 -13.47 21.86 -63.07
C ALA A 327 -14.94 21.34 -63.19
N ASP A 328 -15.87 21.49 -62.23
CA ASP A 328 -15.86 22.12 -60.89
C ASP A 328 -17.11 21.70 -60.04
N ALA A 329 -17.09 21.94 -58.72
CA ALA A 329 -18.20 22.24 -57.77
C ALA A 329 -19.53 21.39 -57.75
N SER A 330 -20.43 21.41 -56.75
CA SER A 330 -20.53 22.10 -55.44
C SER A 330 -21.59 21.46 -54.50
N ALA A 331 -21.46 21.68 -53.18
CA ALA A 331 -22.52 21.97 -52.16
C ALA A 331 -23.78 21.06 -51.94
N GLU A 332 -24.43 20.96 -50.75
CA GLU A 332 -24.05 21.11 -49.31
C GLU A 332 -25.24 20.72 -48.37
N THR A 333 -24.99 20.03 -47.23
CA THR A 333 -25.77 20.03 -45.93
C THR A 333 -27.26 19.53 -45.89
N PRO A 334 -27.97 19.44 -44.72
CA PRO A 334 -27.57 19.41 -43.28
C PRO A 334 -28.19 18.26 -42.38
N VAL A 335 -27.57 18.00 -41.20
CA VAL A 335 -28.06 17.83 -39.78
C VAL A 335 -29.45 17.13 -39.52
N VAL A 336 -29.71 16.21 -38.54
CA VAL A 336 -29.72 16.34 -37.04
C VAL A 336 -29.78 14.99 -36.22
N ASN A 337 -29.16 14.98 -35.03
CA ASN A 337 -29.50 14.39 -33.69
C ASN A 337 -29.97 12.91 -33.37
N ALA A 338 -29.25 12.34 -32.38
CA ALA A 338 -29.71 11.71 -31.10
C ALA A 338 -30.02 10.19 -30.92
N LEU A 339 -29.63 9.72 -29.71
CA LEU A 339 -29.82 8.42 -28.99
C LEU A 339 -31.32 8.06 -28.72
N PRO A 340 -31.73 6.88 -28.14
CA PRO A 340 -31.00 5.97 -27.23
C PRO A 340 -31.33 4.43 -27.33
N GLU A 341 -30.91 3.70 -26.27
CA GLU A 341 -31.54 2.52 -25.63
C GLU A 341 -31.29 1.07 -26.11
N GLU A 342 -30.85 0.25 -25.14
CA GLU A 342 -30.74 -1.21 -25.16
C GLU A 342 -31.71 -1.78 -24.10
N LYS A 343 -32.44 -2.86 -24.41
CA LYS A 343 -33.43 -3.47 -23.50
C LYS A 343 -33.50 -5.00 -23.57
N THR A 344 -33.63 -5.57 -22.37
CA THR A 344 -34.41 -6.78 -21.98
C THR A 344 -34.01 -8.19 -22.45
N ASN A 345 -33.46 -8.93 -21.47
CA ASN A 345 -34.07 -10.08 -20.76
C ASN A 345 -34.39 -11.45 -21.45
N ASN A 346 -33.99 -12.50 -20.70
CA ASN A 346 -34.62 -13.82 -20.48
C ASN A 346 -34.65 -14.84 -21.64
N ASP A 347 -34.63 -16.16 -21.48
CA ASP A 347 -34.35 -17.19 -20.44
C ASP A 347 -34.85 -18.54 -21.06
N VAL A 348 -34.51 -19.69 -20.46
CA VAL A 348 -35.20 -21.01 -20.52
C VAL A 348 -34.92 -22.03 -21.67
N SER A 349 -34.75 -23.29 -21.20
CA SER A 349 -34.88 -24.62 -21.86
C SER A 349 -33.84 -25.06 -22.91
N GLU A 350 -33.39 -26.31 -23.04
CA GLU A 350 -33.52 -27.64 -22.39
C GLU A 350 -32.88 -28.61 -23.45
N LYS A 351 -32.45 -29.87 -23.26
CA LYS A 351 -32.21 -30.79 -22.12
C LYS A 351 -31.54 -32.07 -22.68
N THR A 352 -31.20 -33.01 -21.79
CA THR A 352 -31.05 -34.48 -22.01
C THR A 352 -29.60 -34.94 -22.22
N GLU A 353 -29.03 -35.96 -21.56
CA GLU A 353 -29.10 -36.61 -20.21
C GLU A 353 -28.07 -37.78 -20.27
N ALA A 354 -27.47 -38.37 -19.22
CA ALA A 354 -27.32 -38.10 -17.79
C ALA A 354 -26.29 -39.08 -17.20
N THR A 355 -25.74 -38.81 -16.02
CA THR A 355 -25.63 -39.83 -14.95
C THR A 355 -25.49 -39.14 -13.60
N ASP A 356 -26.10 -39.73 -12.59
CA ASP A 356 -26.67 -39.01 -11.45
C ASP A 356 -26.11 -39.51 -10.10
N SER A 357 -25.82 -38.56 -9.21
CA SER A 357 -25.78 -38.77 -7.75
C SER A 357 -25.70 -37.41 -7.05
N GLU A 358 -26.81 -36.91 -6.52
CA GLU A 358 -26.79 -35.78 -5.58
C GLU A 358 -25.91 -36.11 -4.35
N PRO A 359 -25.04 -35.20 -3.89
CA PRO A 359 -24.30 -35.40 -2.64
C PRO A 359 -25.26 -35.28 -1.44
N LYS A 360 -25.25 -36.25 -0.52
CA LYS A 360 -26.15 -36.16 0.64
C LYS A 360 -25.72 -35.02 1.56
N LYS A 361 -26.72 -34.37 2.14
CA LYS A 361 -26.55 -33.22 3.03
C LYS A 361 -26.62 -33.69 4.49
N VAL A 362 -25.65 -33.27 5.30
CA VAL A 362 -25.60 -33.57 6.74
C VAL A 362 -25.77 -32.31 7.56
N PHE A 363 -26.64 -32.36 8.57
CA PHE A 363 -26.98 -31.19 9.39
C PHE A 363 -26.19 -31.17 10.70
N CYS A 364 -25.75 -29.99 11.11
CA CYS A 364 -25.06 -29.80 12.39
C CYS A 364 -26.02 -29.99 13.57
N THR A 365 -25.73 -30.92 14.46
CA THR A 365 -26.53 -31.20 15.68
C THR A 365 -26.60 -30.04 16.67
N LYS A 366 -25.64 -29.10 16.62
CA LYS A 366 -25.55 -27.95 17.55
C LYS A 366 -26.22 -26.67 17.05
N CYS A 367 -26.23 -26.44 15.74
CA CYS A 367 -26.73 -25.17 15.16
C CYS A 367 -27.64 -25.31 13.93
N GLY A 368 -27.99 -26.54 13.54
CA GLY A 368 -28.91 -26.83 12.42
C GLY A 368 -28.36 -26.53 11.02
N ALA A 369 -27.13 -26.02 10.88
CA ALA A 369 -26.57 -25.66 9.58
C ALA A 369 -26.36 -26.90 8.67
N GLU A 370 -26.74 -26.77 7.40
CA GLU A 370 -26.50 -27.78 6.36
C GLU A 370 -25.02 -27.80 5.96
N ASN A 371 -24.44 -29.00 5.82
CA ASN A 371 -23.06 -29.22 5.42
C ASN A 371 -22.97 -30.33 4.36
N LYS A 372 -21.92 -30.29 3.54
CA LYS A 372 -21.63 -31.30 2.52
C LYS A 372 -21.31 -32.66 3.16
N GLU A 373 -21.65 -33.75 2.47
CA GLU A 373 -21.20 -35.10 2.81
C GLU A 373 -19.67 -35.13 3.04
N ASN A 374 -19.21 -35.87 4.05
CA ASN A 374 -17.82 -35.96 4.51
C ASN A 374 -17.23 -34.68 5.19
N SER A 375 -18.01 -33.62 5.43
CA SER A 375 -17.57 -32.50 6.28
C SER A 375 -17.26 -32.98 7.71
N LYS A 376 -16.01 -32.84 8.15
CA LYS A 376 -15.58 -33.22 9.52
C LYS A 376 -16.04 -32.23 10.60
N PHE A 377 -16.27 -30.98 10.22
CA PHE A 377 -16.65 -29.88 11.09
C PHE A 377 -17.74 -29.04 10.42
N CYS A 378 -18.58 -28.40 11.22
CA CYS A 378 -19.65 -27.53 10.76
C CYS A 378 -19.07 -26.20 10.24
N SER A 379 -19.38 -25.88 8.99
CA SER A 379 -18.96 -24.65 8.30
C SER A 379 -19.41 -23.35 8.97
N LYS A 380 -20.45 -23.39 9.84
CA LYS A 380 -21.01 -22.22 10.53
C LYS A 380 -20.55 -22.04 11.98
N CYS A 381 -20.17 -23.10 12.69
CA CYS A 381 -19.88 -23.04 14.13
C CYS A 381 -18.68 -23.88 14.61
N GLY A 382 -17.92 -24.50 13.70
CA GLY A 382 -16.74 -25.29 14.03
C GLY A 382 -17.00 -26.66 14.69
N GLU A 383 -18.22 -26.92 15.16
CA GLU A 383 -18.56 -28.17 15.87
C GLU A 383 -18.30 -29.42 15.02
N LYS A 384 -17.80 -30.49 15.64
CA LYS A 384 -17.44 -31.72 14.93
C LYS A 384 -18.70 -32.47 14.49
N ILE A 385 -18.80 -32.79 13.21
CA ILE A 385 -19.92 -33.56 12.68
C ILE A 385 -19.62 -35.04 12.90
N VAL A 386 -20.47 -35.71 13.70
CA VAL A 386 -20.49 -37.16 13.82
C VAL A 386 -21.20 -37.72 12.59
N GLN A 387 -20.56 -38.68 11.92
CA GLN A 387 -21.10 -39.42 10.79
C GLN A 387 -21.19 -40.88 11.23
N ASP A 388 -22.38 -41.47 11.11
CA ASP A 388 -22.66 -42.89 11.44
C ASP A 388 -22.22 -43.83 10.30
#